data_AF-A0A1X0Q9H9-F1
#
_entry.id   AF-A0A1X0Q9H9-F1
#
_cell.length_a   1.000
_cell.length_b   1.000
_cell.length_c   1.000
_cell.angle_alpha   90.00
_cell.angle_beta   90.00
_cell.angle_gamma   90.00
#
_symmetry.space_group_name_H-M   'P 1'
#
loop_
_entity.id
_entity.type
_entity.pdbx_description
1 polymer ?
#
loop_
_entity_poly.entity_id
_entity_poly.type
_entity_poly.pdbx_seq_one_letter_code
_entity_poly.pdbx_strand_id
1 'polypeptide(L)'
;MKLNLLPNHLNINKILEREALIEVEFNENIRSTKLYTNIIDGFKGQFPISVVDFFIRNEHCKPIENDFKSMKEELNADSHIVNLRNEYFYTKSLLNGLDNNSEELKSIFFERMSHFSKLLLKSDFTEDDMLILSAEEKNIILRSKQAFNKFK
;
A
#
# COMPACT_ATOMS: atom_id res chain seq x y z
N MET A 1 -13.33 6.33 -26.45
CA MET A 1 -13.21 6.96 -25.12
C MET A 1 -11.72 7.20 -24.84
N LYS A 2 -11.22 8.43 -24.95
CA LYS A 2 -9.82 8.74 -24.61
C LYS A 2 -9.74 8.87 -23.08
N LEU A 3 -9.07 7.91 -22.44
CA LEU A 3 -8.67 8.05 -21.04
C LEU A 3 -7.59 9.15 -21.01
N ASN A 4 -7.97 10.37 -20.63
CA ASN A 4 -7.01 11.40 -20.27
C ASN A 4 -6.33 10.95 -18.98
N LEU A 5 -5.27 10.16 -19.11
CA LEU A 5 -4.38 9.83 -18.02
C LEU A 5 -3.71 11.14 -17.63
N LEU A 6 -4.12 11.71 -16.50
CA LEU A 6 -3.32 12.74 -15.84
C LEU A 6 -1.90 12.19 -15.70
N PRO A 7 -0.86 12.99 -15.99
CA PRO A 7 0.51 12.61 -15.68
C PRO A 7 0.57 12.09 -14.25
N ASN A 8 1.24 10.95 -14.02
CA ASN A 8 1.22 10.27 -12.71
C ASN A 8 1.63 11.18 -11.54
N HIS A 9 2.41 12.24 -11.78
CA HIS A 9 2.82 13.23 -10.78
C HIS A 9 1.73 14.23 -10.36
N LEU A 10 0.60 14.30 -11.08
CA LEU A 10 -0.57 15.14 -10.74
C LEU A 10 -1.71 14.34 -10.08
N ASN A 11 -1.55 13.02 -9.94
CA ASN A 11 -2.56 12.18 -9.33
C ASN A 11 -2.42 12.20 -7.80
N ILE A 12 -3.39 12.81 -7.11
CA ILE A 12 -3.37 12.95 -5.66
C ILE A 12 -3.22 11.62 -4.92
N ASN A 13 -3.85 10.54 -5.41
CA ASN A 13 -3.74 9.23 -4.76
C ASN A 13 -2.33 8.67 -4.91
N LYS A 14 -1.66 8.94 -6.04
CA LYS A 14 -0.25 8.56 -6.22
C LYS A 14 0.70 9.41 -5.37
N ILE A 15 0.37 10.67 -5.13
CA ILE A 15 1.13 11.50 -4.19
C ILE A 15 0.96 10.94 -2.78
N LEU A 16 -0.27 10.69 -2.33
CA LEU A 16 -0.55 10.14 -1.01
C LEU A 16 0.07 8.76 -0.79
N GLU A 17 0.05 7.87 -1.79
CA GLU A 17 0.74 6.58 -1.77
C GLU A 17 2.24 6.76 -1.56
N ARG A 18 2.86 7.72 -2.23
CA ARG A 18 4.30 7.99 -2.14
C ARG A 18 4.74 8.69 -0.86
N GLU A 19 3.84 9.42 -0.21
CA GLU A 19 4.08 10.07 1.08
C GLU A 19 3.78 9.16 2.28
N ALA A 20 3.21 7.97 2.06
CA ALA A 20 3.00 7.01 3.12
C ALA A 20 4.34 6.60 3.75
N LEU A 21 4.35 6.45 5.08
CA LEU A 21 5.55 6.10 5.83
C LEU A 21 5.78 4.59 5.87
N ILE A 22 7.03 4.19 5.74
CA ILE A 22 7.50 2.81 5.94
C ILE A 22 8.74 2.82 6.82
N GLU A 23 8.88 1.81 7.67
CA GLU A 23 10.02 1.66 8.57
C GLU A 23 11.19 0.95 7.86
N VAL A 24 12.38 1.55 7.92
CA VAL A 24 13.59 1.06 7.26
C VAL A 24 14.80 1.07 8.20
N GLU A 25 15.71 0.14 7.98
CA GLU A 25 17.03 0.06 8.60
C GLU A 25 18.08 0.41 7.53
N PHE A 26 18.86 1.47 7.80
CA PHE A 26 19.98 1.86 6.95
C PHE A 26 21.20 0.99 7.25
N ASN A 27 21.92 0.61 6.22
CA ASN A 27 23.14 -0.22 6.28
C ASN A 27 24.43 0.57 6.02
N GLU A 28 24.33 1.90 5.95
CA GLU A 28 25.46 2.79 5.81
C GLU A 28 25.17 4.21 6.32
N ASN A 29 26.23 5.01 6.42
CA ASN A 29 26.13 6.41 6.83
C ASN A 29 25.69 7.29 5.65
N ILE A 30 24.52 7.92 5.76
CA ILE A 30 24.05 8.90 4.76
C ILE A 30 24.36 10.31 5.26
N ARG A 31 25.11 11.06 4.45
CA ARG A 31 25.42 12.47 4.73
C ARG A 31 24.13 13.28 4.82
N SER A 32 24.08 14.16 5.82
CA SER A 32 23.00 15.13 5.98
C SER A 32 22.78 15.94 4.70
N THR A 33 21.51 16.11 4.36
CA THR A 33 21.05 17.00 3.28
C THR A 33 20.04 17.99 3.85
N LYS A 34 19.45 18.83 2.99
CA LYS A 34 18.32 19.68 3.39
C LYS A 34 17.06 18.87 3.73
N LEU A 35 16.98 17.61 3.31
CA LEU A 35 15.79 16.77 3.42
C LEU A 35 15.87 15.77 4.57
N TYR A 36 17.08 15.42 5.01
CA TYR A 36 17.30 14.44 6.08
C TYR A 36 18.58 14.76 6.84
N THR A 37 18.52 14.58 8.16
CA THR A 37 19.68 14.72 9.05
C THR A 37 20.58 13.51 8.96
N ASN A 38 21.85 13.64 9.36
CA ASN A 38 22.85 12.54 9.32
C ASN A 38 22.24 11.21 9.76
N ILE A 39 22.11 10.27 8.82
CA ILE A 39 21.67 8.90 9.09
C ILE A 39 22.94 8.09 9.32
N ILE A 40 22.98 7.37 10.43
CA ILE A 40 24.10 6.49 10.78
C ILE A 40 23.79 5.06 10.36
N ASP A 41 24.83 4.26 10.16
CA ASP A 41 24.69 2.82 9.96
C ASP A 41 23.91 2.17 11.13
N GLY A 42 22.98 1.28 10.79
CA GLY A 42 22.03 0.65 11.72
C GLY A 42 20.90 1.56 12.18
N PHE A 43 20.78 2.79 11.66
CA PHE A 43 19.68 3.68 12.00
C PHE A 43 18.35 3.10 11.52
N LYS A 44 17.36 3.09 12.43
CA LYS A 44 15.99 2.64 12.19
C LYS A 44 15.07 3.84 12.25
N GLY A 45 14.23 4.02 11.24
CA GLY A 45 13.30 5.13 11.21
C GLY A 45 12.21 4.99 10.16
N GLN A 46 11.18 5.82 10.29
CA GLN A 46 10.07 5.90 9.35
C GLN A 46 10.31 7.00 8.33
N PHE A 47 10.22 6.65 7.05
CA PHE A 47 10.44 7.57 5.93
C PHE A 47 9.34 7.41 4.87
N PRO A 48 9.06 8.46 4.09
CA PRO A 48 8.15 8.36 2.95
C PRO A 48 8.60 7.30 1.94
N ILE A 49 7.64 6.55 1.39
CA ILE A 49 7.87 5.56 0.33
C ILE A 49 8.69 6.16 -0.83
N SER A 50 8.43 7.40 -1.22
CA SER A 50 9.17 8.10 -2.28
C SER A 50 10.67 8.18 -2.04
N VAL A 51 11.06 8.39 -0.78
CA VAL A 51 12.45 8.51 -0.33
C VAL A 51 13.06 7.13 -0.17
N VAL A 52 12.31 6.21 0.42
CA VAL A 52 12.74 4.83 0.67
C VAL A 52 12.98 4.07 -0.64
N ASP A 53 12.11 4.19 -1.63
CA ASP A 53 12.28 3.58 -2.96
C ASP A 53 13.61 4.01 -3.59
N PHE A 54 14.02 5.26 -3.42
CA PHE A 54 15.33 5.73 -3.87
C PHE A 54 16.47 5.05 -3.11
N PHE A 55 16.42 4.97 -1.77
CA PHE A 55 17.49 4.37 -0.98
C PHE A 55 17.60 2.85 -1.19
N ILE A 56 16.48 2.13 -1.29
CA ILE A 56 16.45 0.69 -1.56
C ILE A 56 17.08 0.37 -2.91
N ARG A 57 16.75 1.12 -3.98
CA ARG A 57 17.32 0.90 -5.32
C ARG A 57 18.83 1.07 -5.39
N ASN A 58 19.40 1.81 -4.45
CA ASN A 58 20.84 2.03 -4.33
C ASN A 58 21.46 1.22 -3.18
N GLU A 59 20.73 0.24 -2.64
CA GLU A 59 21.19 -0.68 -1.60
C GLU A 59 21.60 0.01 -0.27
N HIS A 60 21.09 1.22 -0.01
CA HIS A 60 21.41 2.05 1.17
C HIS A 60 20.53 1.77 2.41
N CYS A 61 19.41 1.08 2.22
CA CYS A 61 18.55 0.67 3.31
C CYS A 61 17.72 -0.54 2.93
N LYS A 62 17.12 -1.18 3.93
CA LYS A 62 16.13 -2.24 3.76
C LYS A 62 14.93 -1.97 4.66
N PRO A 63 13.71 -2.35 4.25
CA PRO A 63 12.54 -2.31 5.12
C PRO A 63 12.72 -3.21 6.35
N ILE A 64 12.31 -2.73 7.52
CA ILE A 64 12.41 -3.47 8.79
C ILE A 64 11.27 -4.48 8.91
N GLU A 65 10.05 -3.98 8.76
CA GLU A 65 8.85 -4.78 8.88
C GLU A 65 8.36 -5.21 7.50
N ASN A 66 8.03 -6.49 7.42
CA ASN A 66 7.30 -7.03 6.31
C ASN A 66 5.89 -7.38 6.81
N ASP A 67 5.00 -6.39 6.75
CA ASP A 67 3.59 -6.49 7.14
C ASP A 67 2.92 -7.73 6.50
N PHE A 68 3.26 -8.01 5.24
CA PHE A 68 2.79 -9.21 4.59
C PHE A 68 3.32 -10.48 5.25
N LYS A 69 4.61 -10.55 5.58
CA LYS A 69 5.20 -11.73 6.23
C LYS A 69 4.64 -11.94 7.63
N SER A 70 4.39 -10.87 8.39
CA SER A 70 3.82 -10.98 9.75
C SER A 70 2.35 -11.41 9.72
N MET A 71 1.58 -11.01 8.70
CA MET A 71 0.17 -11.36 8.54
C MET A 71 -0.08 -12.52 7.57
N LYS A 72 0.97 -13.14 7.02
CA LYS A 72 0.86 -14.11 5.92
C LYS A 72 -0.06 -15.28 6.25
N GLU A 73 0.14 -15.88 7.43
CA GLU A 73 -0.64 -17.05 7.84
C GLU A 73 -2.12 -16.70 8.02
N GLU A 74 -2.42 -15.55 8.61
CA GLU A 74 -3.79 -15.05 8.76
C GLU A 74 -4.45 -14.75 7.41
N LEU A 75 -3.72 -14.07 6.53
CA LEU A 75 -4.19 -13.74 5.17
C LEU A 75 -4.46 -14.98 4.34
N ASN A 76 -3.66 -16.03 4.51
CA ASN A 76 -3.86 -17.31 3.81
C ASN A 76 -4.99 -18.16 4.42
N ALA A 77 -5.29 -17.99 5.72
CA ALA A 77 -6.34 -18.71 6.40
C ALA A 77 -7.73 -18.13 6.09
N ASP A 78 -7.88 -16.81 6.25
CA ASP A 78 -9.07 -16.07 5.85
C ASP A 78 -8.67 -14.62 5.57
N SER A 79 -8.45 -14.33 4.28
CA SER A 79 -7.99 -13.02 3.85
C SER A 79 -8.97 -11.90 4.18
N HIS A 80 -10.27 -12.18 4.36
CA HIS A 80 -11.32 -11.16 4.43
C HIS A 80 -11.50 -10.56 5.82
N ILE A 81 -11.14 -11.28 6.87
CA ILE A 81 -11.25 -10.79 8.24
C ILE A 81 -10.03 -9.97 8.69
N VAL A 82 -8.93 -10.08 7.95
CA VAL A 82 -7.69 -9.34 8.25
C VAL A 82 -7.89 -7.85 8.00
N ASN A 83 -7.58 -7.06 9.03
CA ASN A 83 -7.67 -5.61 8.98
C ASN A 83 -6.37 -5.01 8.43
N LEU A 84 -6.40 -4.51 7.21
CA LEU A 84 -5.27 -3.83 6.56
C LEU A 84 -5.16 -2.33 6.91
N ARG A 85 -5.95 -1.87 7.89
CA ARG A 85 -5.89 -0.57 8.58
C ARG A 85 -5.95 0.66 7.68
N ASN A 86 -6.52 0.55 6.48
CA ASN A 86 -6.51 1.61 5.48
C ASN A 86 -5.09 2.14 5.18
N GLU A 87 -4.09 1.27 5.32
CA GLU A 87 -2.71 1.55 4.93
C GLU A 87 -2.46 1.13 3.49
N TYR A 88 -1.37 1.64 2.89
CA TYR A 88 -0.91 1.23 1.56
C TYR A 88 -0.21 -0.15 1.59
N PHE A 89 -0.94 -1.16 2.06
CA PHE A 89 -0.42 -2.50 2.38
C PHE A 89 0.26 -3.16 1.19
N TYR A 90 -0.39 -3.16 0.02
CA TYR A 90 0.14 -3.81 -1.17
C TYR A 90 1.37 -3.10 -1.70
N THR A 91 1.35 -1.77 -1.69
CA THR A 91 2.49 -0.94 -2.10
C THR A 91 3.70 -1.20 -1.22
N LYS A 92 3.54 -1.16 0.11
CA LYS A 92 4.59 -1.49 1.08
C LYS A 92 5.13 -2.91 0.89
N SER A 93 4.22 -3.88 0.72
CA SER A 93 4.59 -5.29 0.54
C SER A 93 5.41 -5.53 -0.73
N LEU A 94 5.10 -4.82 -1.82
CA LEU A 94 5.87 -4.91 -3.07
C LEU A 94 7.26 -4.24 -2.95
N LEU A 95 7.37 -3.13 -2.22
CA LEU A 95 8.66 -2.47 -1.97
C LEU A 95 9.64 -3.33 -1.17
N ASN A 96 9.13 -4.24 -0.35
CA ASN A 96 9.94 -5.15 0.46
C ASN A 96 10.63 -6.29 -0.35
N GLY A 97 10.70 -6.18 -1.68
CA GLY A 97 11.38 -7.16 -2.52
C GLY A 97 10.67 -8.51 -2.59
N LEU A 98 9.35 -8.52 -2.39
CA LEU A 98 8.52 -9.73 -2.48
C LEU A 98 8.27 -10.18 -3.94
N ASP A 99 9.24 -10.04 -4.84
CA ASP A 99 9.11 -10.57 -6.20
C ASP A 99 8.77 -12.08 -6.18
N ASN A 100 9.32 -12.81 -5.21
CA ASN A 100 9.06 -14.24 -4.99
C ASN A 100 7.66 -14.57 -4.44
N ASN A 101 6.97 -13.63 -3.76
CA ASN A 101 5.62 -13.82 -3.23
C ASN A 101 4.57 -12.96 -3.95
N SER A 102 4.94 -12.36 -5.08
CA SER A 102 4.07 -11.44 -5.83
C SER A 102 2.78 -12.12 -6.29
N GLU A 103 2.83 -13.40 -6.68
CA GLU A 103 1.66 -14.18 -7.05
C GLU A 103 0.73 -14.48 -5.86
N GLU A 104 1.30 -14.77 -4.69
CA GLU A 104 0.51 -14.99 -3.46
C GLU A 104 -0.20 -13.70 -3.02
N LEU A 105 0.52 -12.57 -3.04
CA LEU A 105 -0.04 -11.27 -2.73
C LEU A 105 -1.17 -10.87 -3.72
N LYS A 106 -0.99 -11.17 -5.02
CA LYS A 106 -2.04 -10.99 -6.04
C LYS A 106 -3.24 -11.89 -5.76
N SER A 107 -3.01 -13.14 -5.39
CA SER A 107 -4.10 -14.08 -5.05
C SER A 107 -4.93 -13.54 -3.90
N ILE A 108 -4.29 -13.11 -2.81
CA ILE A 108 -4.94 -12.49 -1.65
C ILE A 108 -5.72 -11.24 -2.06
N PHE A 109 -5.13 -10.37 -2.88
CA PHE A 109 -5.81 -9.20 -3.42
C PHE A 109 -7.08 -9.56 -4.19
N PHE A 110 -7.01 -10.54 -5.11
CA PHE A 110 -8.17 -10.94 -5.90
C PHE A 110 -9.26 -11.61 -5.07
N GLU A 111 -8.88 -12.41 -4.08
CA GLU A 111 -9.81 -13.05 -3.15
C GLU A 111 -10.59 -11.99 -2.37
N ARG A 112 -9.87 -11.03 -1.77
CA ARG A 112 -10.48 -9.91 -1.05
C ARG A 112 -11.33 -9.03 -1.95
N MET A 113 -10.88 -8.70 -3.17
CA MET A 113 -11.69 -7.94 -4.13
C MET A 113 -12.95 -8.68 -4.57
N SER A 114 -12.88 -10.00 -4.74
CA SER A 114 -14.05 -10.83 -5.00
C SER A 114 -15.05 -10.72 -3.85
N HIS A 115 -14.59 -10.84 -2.61
CA HIS A 115 -15.43 -10.72 -1.42
C HIS A 115 -16.07 -9.34 -1.29
N PHE A 116 -15.26 -8.28 -1.34
CA PHE A 116 -15.71 -6.91 -1.12
C PHE A 116 -16.45 -6.30 -2.32
N SER A 117 -16.44 -6.95 -3.49
CA SER A 117 -17.29 -6.54 -4.62
C SER A 117 -18.78 -6.49 -4.26
N LYS A 118 -19.21 -7.29 -3.28
CA LYS A 118 -20.60 -7.29 -2.77
C LYS A 118 -20.99 -5.94 -2.15
N LEU A 119 -20.03 -5.16 -1.64
CA LEU A 119 -20.27 -3.81 -1.09
C LEU A 119 -20.80 -2.82 -2.13
N LEU A 120 -20.58 -3.10 -3.41
CA LEU A 120 -21.11 -2.28 -4.50
C LEU A 120 -22.64 -2.29 -4.51
N LEU A 121 -23.24 -3.46 -4.24
CA LEU A 121 -24.69 -3.67 -4.24
C LEU A 121 -25.38 -3.24 -2.94
N LYS A 122 -24.61 -3.01 -1.86
CA LYS A 122 -25.14 -2.62 -0.55
C LYS A 122 -25.79 -1.23 -0.62
N SER A 123 -27.05 -1.11 -0.19
CA SER A 123 -27.79 0.15 -0.11
C SER A 123 -27.21 1.09 0.95
N ASP A 124 -27.01 0.56 2.15
CA ASP A 124 -26.55 1.30 3.32
C ASP A 124 -25.05 1.10 3.51
N PHE A 125 -24.28 1.78 2.67
CA PHE A 125 -22.82 1.74 2.67
C PHE A 125 -22.26 2.77 3.65
N THR A 126 -21.54 2.31 4.67
CA THR A 126 -20.98 3.16 5.74
C THR A 126 -19.45 3.12 5.74
N GLU A 127 -18.82 3.98 6.54
CA GLU A 127 -17.36 3.94 6.70
C GLU A 127 -16.88 2.64 7.36
N ASP A 128 -17.69 2.06 8.23
CA ASP A 128 -17.40 0.78 8.91
C ASP A 128 -17.21 -0.37 7.90
N ASP A 129 -17.94 -0.35 6.78
CA ASP A 129 -17.79 -1.34 5.70
C ASP A 129 -16.42 -1.31 5.03
N MET A 130 -15.66 -0.22 5.20
CA MET A 130 -14.34 -0.03 4.61
C MET A 130 -13.20 -0.14 5.61
N LEU A 131 -13.48 -0.33 6.91
CA LEU A 131 -12.49 -0.22 7.98
C LEU A 131 -11.35 -1.23 7.82
N ILE A 132 -11.66 -2.44 7.36
CA ILE A 132 -10.72 -3.55 7.20
C ILE A 132 -9.96 -3.54 5.87
N LEU A 133 -10.32 -2.63 4.96
CA LEU A 133 -9.71 -2.51 3.64
C LEU A 133 -8.36 -1.78 3.75
N SER A 134 -7.45 -2.09 2.83
CA SER A 134 -6.29 -1.24 2.56
C SER A 134 -6.71 0.04 1.82
N ALA A 135 -5.81 1.02 1.76
CA ALA A 135 -6.05 2.27 1.04
C ALA A 135 -6.30 2.01 -0.47
N GLU A 136 -5.58 1.07 -1.06
CA GLU A 136 -5.74 0.69 -2.47
C GLU A 136 -7.11 0.08 -2.74
N GLU A 137 -7.52 -0.89 -1.91
CA GLU A 137 -8.82 -1.57 -1.99
C GLU A 137 -9.97 -0.58 -1.80
N LYS A 138 -9.89 0.26 -0.77
CA LYS A 138 -10.89 1.29 -0.48
C LYS A 138 -11.10 2.21 -1.68
N ASN A 139 -10.02 2.68 -2.29
CA ASN A 139 -10.09 3.55 -3.46
C ASN A 139 -10.75 2.85 -4.67
N ILE A 140 -10.48 1.55 -4.88
CA ILE A 140 -11.14 0.77 -5.94
C ILE A 140 -12.63 0.63 -5.66
N ILE A 141 -13.02 0.23 -4.43
CA ILE A 141 -14.43 0.04 -4.05
C ILE A 141 -15.21 1.35 -4.15
N LEU A 142 -14.67 2.46 -3.64
CA LEU A 142 -15.33 3.77 -3.69
C LEU A 142 -15.56 4.23 -5.13
N ARG A 143 -14.54 4.14 -5.99
CA ARG A 143 -14.67 4.51 -7.41
C ARG A 143 -15.66 3.61 -8.14
N SER A 144 -15.63 2.31 -7.86
CA SER A 144 -16.54 1.34 -8.45
C SER A 144 -17.98 1.60 -8.02
N LYS A 145 -18.22 1.94 -6.75
CA LYS A 145 -19.55 2.28 -6.23
C LYS A 145 -20.07 3.60 -6.84
N GLN A 146 -19.21 4.61 -6.95
CA GLN A 146 -19.55 5.85 -7.64
C GLN A 146 -19.94 5.62 -9.09
N ALA A 147 -19.22 4.74 -9.79
CA ALA A 147 -19.56 4.36 -11.16
C ALA A 147 -20.89 3.60 -11.20
N PHE A 148 -21.08 2.59 -10.36
CA PHE A 148 -22.31 1.81 -10.27
C PHE A 148 -23.54 2.68 -10.03
N ASN A 149 -23.46 3.60 -9.07
CA ASN A 149 -24.55 4.53 -8.75
C ASN A 149 -24.89 5.50 -9.89
N LYS A 150 -24.00 5.74 -10.86
CA LYS A 150 -24.32 6.54 -12.05
C LYS A 150 -25.16 5.79 -13.08
N PHE A 151 -25.15 4.46 -13.03
CA PHE A 151 -25.90 3.60 -13.96
C PHE A 151 -27.21 3.08 -13.37
N LYS A 152 -27.47 3.35 -12.08
CA LYS A 152 -28.72 3.08 -11.40
C LYS A 152 -29.68 4.25 -11.59
#